data_AF-A0A3M2MA25-F1
#
_entry.id   AF-A0A3M2MA25-F1
#
_cell.length_a   1.000
_cell.length_b   1.000
_cell.length_c   1.000
_cell.angle_alpha   90.00
_cell.angle_beta   90.00
_cell.angle_gamma   90.00
#
_symmetry.space_group_name_H-M   'P 1'
#
loop_
_entity.id
_entity.type
_entity.pdbx_description
1 polymer ?
#
loop_
_entity_poly.entity_id
_entity_poly.type
_entity_poly.pdbx_seq_one_letter_code
_entity_poly.pdbx_strand_id
1 'polypeptide(L)'
;MDEAAACAPAVRALVAELEARGLKIRVHGHGVVWVRNPAGDPAPDDKLGALMAPRLNQEVWCRPNGGDHALWWWAWAAPERNQPPDLEPLCPVDEPRRAADAIAHVLAVPFADVPVT
;
A
#
# COMPACT_ATOMS: atom_id res chain seq x y z
N MET A 1 -23.36 -9.43 -0.86
CA MET A 1 -22.59 -8.96 0.31
C MET A 1 -21.60 -7.93 -0.22
N ASP A 2 -21.62 -6.70 0.30
CA ASP A 2 -20.68 -5.68 -0.18
C ASP A 2 -19.27 -6.07 0.25
N GLU A 3 -18.42 -6.46 -0.70
CA GLU A 3 -17.04 -6.89 -0.47
C GLU A 3 -16.26 -5.81 0.30
N ALA A 4 -16.59 -4.53 0.06
CA ALA A 4 -16.02 -3.40 0.78
C ALA A 4 -16.34 -3.46 2.29
N ALA A 5 -17.58 -3.87 2.64
CA ALA A 5 -18.00 -4.00 4.03
C ALA A 5 -17.31 -5.18 4.73
N ALA A 6 -17.07 -6.29 4.01
CA ALA A 6 -16.37 -7.46 4.53
C ALA A 6 -14.89 -7.15 4.82
N CYS A 7 -14.26 -6.33 3.98
CA CYS A 7 -12.85 -5.93 4.14
C CYS A 7 -12.61 -4.84 5.20
N ALA A 8 -13.65 -4.14 5.67
CA ALA A 8 -13.47 -2.95 6.51
C ALA A 8 -12.66 -3.17 7.81
N PRO A 9 -12.85 -4.27 8.58
CA PRO A 9 -12.01 -4.55 9.76
C PRO A 9 -10.55 -4.79 9.40
N ALA A 10 -10.30 -5.56 8.34
CA ALA A 10 -8.99 -5.86 7.82
C ALA A 10 -8.26 -4.59 7.32
N VAL A 11 -8.96 -3.72 6.57
CA VAL A 11 -8.42 -2.43 6.12
C VAL A 11 -7.98 -1.58 7.31
N ARG A 12 -8.77 -1.49 8.38
CA ARG A 12 -8.38 -0.74 9.58
C ARG A 12 -7.12 -1.32 10.23
N ALA A 13 -7.01 -2.66 10.32
CA ALA A 13 -5.84 -3.30 10.88
C ALA A 13 -4.59 -3.06 10.03
N LEU A 14 -4.71 -3.14 8.71
CA LEU A 14 -3.62 -2.84 7.79
C LEU A 14 -3.19 -1.36 7.87
N VAL A 15 -4.14 -0.42 7.93
CA VAL A 15 -3.86 1.00 8.10
C VAL A 15 -3.02 1.24 9.36
N ALA A 16 -3.42 0.67 10.50
CA ALA A 16 -2.70 0.83 11.76
C ALA A 16 -1.25 0.31 11.68
N GLU A 17 -1.03 -0.85 11.06
CA GLU A 17 0.30 -1.41 10.86
C GLU A 17 1.15 -0.54 9.90
N LEU A 18 0.57 0.00 8.83
CA LEU A 18 1.28 0.89 7.89
C LEU A 18 1.63 2.24 8.53
N GLU A 19 0.72 2.82 9.32
CA GLU A 19 0.96 4.08 10.04
C GLU A 19 2.05 3.92 11.10
N ALA A 20 2.10 2.79 11.79
CA ALA A 20 3.17 2.46 12.73
C ALA A 20 4.56 2.40 12.07
N ARG A 21 4.62 2.18 10.75
CA ARG A 21 5.84 2.19 9.93
C ARG A 21 6.13 3.57 9.29
N GLY A 22 5.41 4.62 9.71
CA GLY A 22 5.60 5.99 9.23
C GLY A 22 5.05 6.28 7.83
N LEU A 23 4.29 5.34 7.25
CA LEU A 23 3.70 5.51 5.92
C LEU A 23 2.45 6.39 5.98
N LYS A 24 2.11 7.01 4.85
CA LYS A 24 0.87 7.79 4.68
C LYS A 24 -0.13 7.02 3.87
N ILE A 25 -1.34 6.90 4.41
CA ILE A 25 -2.38 6.05 3.84
C ILE A 25 -3.56 6.92 3.37
N ARG A 26 -4.16 6.54 2.25
CA ARG A 26 -5.50 6.97 1.83
C ARG A 26 -6.32 5.73 1.55
N VAL A 27 -7.47 5.62 2.21
CA VAL A 27 -8.43 4.55 1.95
C VAL A 27 -9.43 5.07 0.92
N HIS A 28 -9.55 4.36 -0.18
CA HIS A 28 -10.57 4.59 -1.20
C HIS A 28 -11.73 3.61 -1.01
N GLY A 29 -12.85 3.86 -1.69
CA GLY A 29 -13.98 2.91 -1.71
C GLY A 29 -13.53 1.51 -2.17
N HIS A 30 -14.33 0.49 -1.85
CA HIS A 30 -14.08 -0.91 -2.27
C HIS A 30 -12.86 -1.59 -1.63
N GLY A 31 -12.41 -1.14 -0.46
CA GLY A 31 -11.31 -1.80 0.26
C GLY A 31 -9.93 -1.59 -0.38
N VAL A 32 -9.78 -0.51 -1.17
CA VAL A 32 -8.52 -0.09 -1.76
C VAL A 32 -7.75 0.80 -0.79
N VAL A 33 -6.49 0.47 -0.55
CA VAL A 33 -5.57 1.16 0.33
C VAL A 33 -4.42 1.70 -0.52
N TRP A 34 -4.35 3.02 -0.65
CA TRP A 34 -3.22 3.69 -1.28
C TRP A 34 -2.19 4.09 -0.23
N VAL A 35 -0.97 3.62 -0.38
CA VAL A 35 0.12 3.76 0.58
C VAL A 35 1.23 4.60 -0.05
N ARG A 36 1.77 5.57 0.68
CA ARG A 36 2.88 6.42 0.26
C ARG A 36 3.96 6.47 1.32
N ASN A 37 5.22 6.38 0.89
CA ASN A 37 6.36 6.74 1.72
C ASN A 37 6.71 8.23 1.54
N PRO A 38 6.56 9.08 2.57
CA PRO A 38 6.88 10.50 2.45
C PRO A 38 8.37 10.79 2.23
N ALA A 39 9.27 9.84 2.49
CA ALA A 39 10.69 9.99 2.19
C ALA A 39 10.99 10.13 0.68
N GLY A 40 10.06 9.68 -0.17
CA GLY A 40 10.15 9.86 -1.63
C GLY A 40 9.47 11.14 -2.14
N ASP A 41 8.95 11.99 -1.26
CA ASP A 41 8.37 13.27 -1.67
C ASP A 41 9.50 14.28 -1.96
N PRO A 42 9.37 15.12 -3.00
CA PRO A 42 10.30 16.21 -3.26
C PRO A 42 10.20 17.29 -2.16
N ALA A 43 11.21 18.15 -2.09
CA ALA A 43 11.17 19.33 -1.23
C ALA A 43 9.95 20.22 -1.58
N PRO A 44 9.32 20.91 -0.61
CA PRO A 44 8.11 21.68 -0.84
C PRO A 44 8.20 22.77 -1.92
N ASP A 45 9.40 23.29 -2.19
CA ASP A 45 9.71 24.31 -3.19
C ASP A 45 10.23 23.74 -4.52
N ASP A 46 10.49 22.43 -4.61
CA ASP A 46 10.99 21.78 -5.81
C ASP A 46 9.84 21.37 -6.76
N LYS A 47 9.40 22.33 -7.56
CA LYS A 47 8.34 22.13 -8.58
C LYS A 47 8.75 21.13 -9.66
N LEU A 48 10.05 21.06 -10.00
CA LEU A 48 10.53 20.14 -11.03
C LEU A 48 10.58 18.71 -10.47
N GLY A 49 11.06 18.54 -9.23
CA GLY A 49 10.98 17.29 -8.49
C GLY A 49 9.54 16.79 -8.32
N ALA A 50 8.57 17.68 -8.06
CA ALA A 50 7.15 17.29 -8.01
C ALA A 50 6.59 16.75 -9.32
N LEU A 51 7.15 17.17 -10.46
CA LEU A 51 6.75 16.70 -11.79
C LEU A 51 7.46 15.41 -12.21
N MET A 52 8.73 15.27 -11.80
CA MET A 52 9.63 14.23 -12.31
C MET A 52 9.90 13.08 -11.32
N ALA A 53 9.58 13.25 -10.03
CA ALA A 53 9.88 12.23 -9.02
C ALA A 53 8.97 11.00 -9.18
N PRO A 54 9.54 9.79 -9.27
CA PRO A 54 8.78 8.57 -9.13
C PRO A 54 8.29 8.51 -7.68
N ARG A 55 7.04 8.90 -7.43
CA ARG A 55 6.46 8.86 -6.09
C ARG A 55 6.57 7.44 -5.53
N LEU A 56 7.14 7.28 -4.34
CA LEU A 56 7.16 6.00 -3.64
C LEU A 56 5.76 5.70 -3.10
N ASN A 57 4.94 5.05 -3.92
CA ASN A 57 3.57 4.71 -3.57
C ASN A 57 3.22 3.30 -4.07
N GLN A 58 2.33 2.65 -3.32
CA GLN A 58 1.82 1.31 -3.59
C GLN A 58 0.31 1.33 -3.40
N GLU A 59 -0.42 0.73 -4.34
CA GLU A 59 -1.85 0.48 -4.18
C GLU A 59 -2.07 -0.98 -3.79
N VAL A 60 -2.94 -1.20 -2.82
CA VAL A 60 -3.26 -2.51 -2.26
C VAL A 60 -4.76 -2.70 -2.22
N TRP A 61 -5.22 -3.85 -2.68
CA TRP A 61 -6.64 -4.18 -2.79
C TRP A 61 -6.98 -5.34 -1.86
N CYS A 62 -8.10 -5.24 -1.15
CA CYS A 62 -8.73 -6.40 -0.53
C CYS A 62 -9.70 -7.04 -1.52
N ARG A 63 -9.41 -8.25 -1.99
CA ARG A 63 -10.26 -8.97 -2.96
C ARG A 63 -10.24 -10.49 -2.72
N PRO A 64 -11.30 -11.21 -3.12
CA PRO A 64 -11.31 -12.67 -3.09
C PRO A 64 -10.18 -13.28 -3.92
N ASN A 65 -9.65 -14.43 -3.49
CA ASN A 65 -8.66 -15.21 -4.20
C ASN A 65 -9.25 -16.51 -4.75
N GLY A 66 -9.45 -16.57 -6.07
CA GLY A 66 -9.86 -17.80 -6.74
C GLY A 66 -11.17 -18.40 -6.20
N GLY A 67 -11.28 -19.74 -6.29
CA GLY A 67 -12.53 -20.48 -6.14
C GLY A 67 -13.05 -20.69 -4.71
N ASP A 68 -12.27 -20.38 -3.68
CA ASP A 68 -12.68 -20.52 -2.27
C ASP A 68 -13.29 -19.22 -1.69
N HIS A 69 -13.26 -18.13 -2.46
CA HIS A 69 -13.69 -16.79 -2.06
C HIS A 69 -12.99 -16.25 -0.80
N ALA A 70 -11.83 -16.81 -0.42
CA ALA A 70 -11.05 -16.28 0.69
C ALA A 70 -10.55 -14.88 0.35
N LEU A 71 -10.66 -13.93 1.27
CA LEU A 71 -10.17 -12.56 1.05
C LEU A 71 -8.65 -12.48 1.20
N TRP A 72 -8.02 -11.81 0.25
CA TRP A 72 -6.57 -11.62 0.18
C TRP A 72 -6.23 -10.15 -0.06
N TRP A 73 -5.03 -9.78 0.36
CA TRP A 73 -4.37 -8.55 -0.05
C TRP A 73 -3.69 -8.77 -1.41
N TRP A 74 -3.90 -7.82 -2.31
CA TRP A 74 -3.32 -7.82 -3.65
C TRP A 74 -2.58 -6.51 -3.89
N ALA A 75 -1.31 -6.58 -4.29
CA ALA A 75 -0.52 -5.40 -4.63
C ALA A 75 -0.68 -5.08 -6.12
N TRP A 76 -0.91 -3.81 -6.45
CA TRP A 76 -0.88 -3.36 -7.83
C TRP A 76 0.57 -3.24 -8.33
N ALA A 77 0.92 -4.05 -9.33
CA ALA A 77 2.26 -4.10 -9.89
C ALA A 77 2.42 -3.27 -11.19
N ALA A 78 1.34 -2.71 -11.74
CA ALA A 78 1.43 -2.10 -13.07
C ALA A 78 2.21 -0.77 -13.05
N PRO A 79 3.13 -0.55 -14.01
CA PRO A 79 3.97 0.64 -14.06
C PRO A 79 3.21 1.92 -14.44
N GLU A 80 1.98 1.79 -14.95
CA GLU A 80 1.21 2.90 -15.53
C GLU A 80 -0.17 3.06 -14.89
N ARG A 81 -0.50 4.30 -14.53
CA ARG A 81 -1.70 4.67 -13.77
C ARG A 81 -3.04 4.35 -14.46
N ASN A 82 -3.03 4.00 -15.76
CA ASN A 82 -4.22 3.80 -16.60
C ASN A 82 -4.28 2.40 -17.24
N GLN A 83 -3.38 1.48 -16.89
CA GLN A 83 -3.50 0.09 -17.32
C GLN A 83 -4.44 -0.68 -16.40
N PRO A 84 -5.10 -1.74 -16.90
CA PRO A 84 -5.82 -2.67 -16.04
C PRO A 84 -4.92 -3.11 -14.88
N PRO A 85 -5.44 -3.21 -13.65
CA PRO A 85 -4.61 -3.55 -12.52
C PRO A 85 -4.06 -4.97 -12.67
N ASP A 86 -2.75 -5.06 -12.92
CA ASP A 86 -2.00 -6.30 -12.78
C ASP A 86 -1.74 -6.51 -11.29
N LEU A 87 -2.48 -7.44 -10.70
CA LEU A 87 -2.53 -7.66 -9.26
C LEU A 87 -1.71 -8.88 -8.89
N GLU A 88 -0.67 -8.65 -8.09
CA GLU A 88 0.12 -9.73 -7.50
C GLU A 88 -0.44 -10.09 -6.11
N PRO A 89 -0.68 -11.38 -5.82
CA PRO A 89 -1.18 -11.78 -4.51
C PRO A 89 -0.10 -11.54 -3.45
N LEU A 90 -0.46 -10.83 -2.38
CA LEU A 90 0.46 -10.49 -1.29
C LEU A 90 0.39 -11.53 -0.16
N CYS A 91 -0.78 -11.65 0.47
CA CYS A 91 -1.07 -12.58 1.56
C CYS A 91 -2.57 -12.61 1.90
N PRO A 92 -3.04 -13.59 2.70
CA PRO A 92 -4.38 -13.60 3.27
C PRO A 92 -4.74 -12.31 4.03
N VAL A 93 -6.02 -11.93 4.03
CA VAL A 93 -6.46 -10.63 4.58
C VAL A 93 -6.29 -10.52 6.10
N ASP A 94 -6.26 -11.66 6.79
CA ASP A 94 -6.11 -11.80 8.25
C ASP A 94 -4.64 -11.69 8.72
N GLU A 95 -3.70 -11.45 7.80
CA GLU A 95 -2.28 -11.22 8.09
C GLU A 95 -1.86 -9.74 7.85
N PRO A 96 -2.49 -8.73 8.50
CA PRO A 96 -2.25 -7.31 8.19
C PRO A 96 -0.82 -6.86 8.47
N ARG A 97 -0.15 -7.45 9.46
CA ARG A 97 1.26 -7.18 9.76
C ARG A 97 2.18 -7.62 8.62
N ARG A 98 1.96 -8.84 8.11
CA ARG A 98 2.75 -9.39 7.00
C ARG A 98 2.54 -8.57 5.73
N ALA A 99 1.31 -8.17 5.46
CA ALA A 99 1.02 -7.25 4.37
C ALA A 99 1.80 -5.94 4.53
N ALA A 100 1.75 -5.32 5.72
CA ALA A 100 2.47 -4.08 5.99
C ALA A 100 3.99 -4.22 5.86
N ASP A 101 4.58 -5.33 6.31
CA ASP A 101 6.02 -5.59 6.15
C ASP A 101 6.43 -5.73 4.68
N ALA A 102 5.66 -6.46 3.88
CA ALA A 102 5.91 -6.60 2.45
C ALA A 102 5.77 -5.26 1.71
N ILE A 103 4.73 -4.48 2.01
CA ILE A 103 4.52 -3.15 1.44
C ILE A 103 5.66 -2.20 1.82
N ALA A 104 6.09 -2.20 3.09
CA ALA A 104 7.18 -1.35 3.56
C ALA A 104 8.53 -1.73 2.91
N HIS A 105 8.75 -3.02 2.65
CA HIS A 105 9.93 -3.49 1.92
C HIS A 105 9.96 -2.95 0.48
N VAL A 106 8.84 -3.04 -0.25
CA VAL A 106 8.71 -2.52 -1.62
C VAL A 106 8.84 -1.00 -1.68
N LEU A 107 8.24 -0.29 -0.72
CA LEU A 107 8.30 1.16 -0.66
C LEU A 107 9.64 1.70 -0.17
N ALA A 108 10.65 0.82 -0.04
CA ALA A 108 11.98 1.07 0.46
C ALA A 108 11.94 2.15 1.53
N VAL A 109 11.72 1.73 2.77
CA VAL A 109 11.98 2.56 3.95
C VAL A 109 13.42 2.30 4.39
N PRO A 110 14.48 2.79 3.71
CA PRO A 110 15.78 2.73 4.31
C PRO A 110 15.91 3.96 5.22
N PHE A 111 16.26 3.71 6.48
CA PHE A 111 16.86 4.69 7.40
C PHE A 111 15.96 5.65 8.21
N ALA A 112 14.78 5.24 8.67
CA ALA A 112 14.16 5.99 9.78
C ALA A 112 15.03 5.94 11.07
N ASP A 113 15.81 4.86 11.26
CA ASP A 113 16.56 4.58 12.50
C ASP A 113 18.05 4.23 12.33
N VAL A 114 18.67 4.50 11.17
CA VAL A 114 20.13 4.27 11.05
C VAL A 114 20.87 5.56 11.39
N PRO A 115 21.58 5.62 12.53
CA PRO A 115 22.43 6.77 12.83
C PRO A 115 23.50 6.90 11.74
N VAL A 116 23.62 8.09 11.19
CA VAL A 116 24.72 8.47 10.29
C VAL A 116 25.97 8.60 11.16
N THR A 117 26.79 7.55 11.19
CA THR A 117 28.19 7.62 11.69
C THR A 117 29.12 8.17 10.64
#